data_AF-A0A1B2DCX7-F1
#
_entry.id   AF-A0A1B2DCX7-F1
#
_cell.length_a   1.000
_cell.length_b   1.000
_cell.length_c   1.000
_cell.angle_alpha   90.00
_cell.angle_beta   90.00
_cell.angle_gamma   90.00
#
_symmetry.space_group_name_H-M   'P 1'
#
loop_
_entity.id
_entity.type
_entity.pdbx_description
1 polymer ?
#
loop_
_entity_poly.entity_id
_entity_poly.type
_entity_poly.pdbx_seq_one_letter_code
_entity_poly.pdbx_strand_id
1 'polypeptide(L)'
;MLRRTYGDMDLCYEGGESSRTATSRAVQVVTEVLNSGWKNAVIVSHGNLISLLLGHLDQAFGFEEWEALSNPDVYELSFTGPASSFKRIWMP
;
A
#
# COMPACT_ATOMS: atom_id res chain seq x y z
N MET A 1 10.35 -11.51 -11.34
CA MET A 1 9.17 -12.18 -10.74
C MET A 1 8.18 -11.13 -10.25
N LEU A 2 8.56 -10.30 -9.27
CA LEU A 2 7.68 -9.26 -8.71
C LEU A 2 7.08 -8.29 -9.74
N ARG A 3 7.87 -7.72 -10.66
CA ARG A 3 7.34 -6.83 -11.71
C ARG A 3 6.12 -7.38 -12.47
N ARG A 4 6.04 -8.70 -12.67
CA ARG A 4 4.89 -9.33 -13.36
C ARG A 4 3.61 -9.25 -12.54
N THR A 5 3.69 -9.23 -11.21
CA THR A 5 2.53 -9.17 -10.31
C THR A 5 1.88 -7.79 -10.26
N TYR A 6 2.52 -6.76 -10.83
CA TYR A 6 1.93 -5.42 -11.04
C TYR A 6 1.21 -5.32 -12.40
N GLY A 7 1.60 -6.15 -13.39
CA GLY A 7 0.92 -6.25 -14.68
C GLY A 7 -0.25 -7.24 -14.68
N ASP A 8 -0.18 -8.25 -13.81
CA ASP A 8 -1.23 -9.24 -13.58
C ASP A 8 -1.47 -9.38 -12.08
N MET A 9 -2.53 -8.75 -11.59
CA MET A 9 -2.89 -8.72 -10.17
C MET A 9 -3.39 -10.07 -9.63
N ASP A 10 -3.76 -11.00 -10.51
CA ASP A 10 -4.26 -12.33 -10.18
C ASP A 10 -3.17 -13.40 -10.28
N LEU A 11 -1.99 -13.04 -10.81
CA LEU A 11 -0.83 -13.91 -10.83
C LEU A 11 -0.47 -14.37 -9.42
N CYS A 12 -0.59 -15.68 -9.20
CA CYS A 12 -0.24 -16.35 -7.96
C CYS A 12 0.77 -17.47 -8.28
N TYR A 13 1.95 -17.40 -7.65
CA TYR A 13 2.94 -18.47 -7.73
C TYR A 13 2.58 -19.60 -6.77
N GLU A 14 3.06 -20.81 -7.02
CA GLU A 14 2.78 -21.98 -6.20
C GLU A 14 3.11 -21.72 -4.72
N GLY A 15 2.13 -21.95 -3.83
CA GLY A 15 2.25 -21.69 -2.39
C GLY A 15 2.22 -20.21 -1.97
N GLY A 16 2.00 -19.29 -2.92
CA GLY A 16 1.99 -17.85 -2.69
C GLY A 16 0.60 -17.23 -2.53
N GLU A 17 0.58 -15.90 -2.59
CA GLU A 17 -0.60 -15.04 -2.59
C GLU A 17 -0.53 -14.13 -3.82
N SER A 18 -1.68 -13.75 -4.40
CA SER A 18 -1.73 -12.77 -5.49
C SER A 18 -1.70 -11.33 -4.97
N SER A 19 -1.29 -10.38 -5.82
CA SER A 19 -1.33 -8.94 -5.48
C SER A 19 -2.75 -8.50 -5.09
N ARG A 20 -3.79 -9.00 -5.77
CA ARG A 20 -5.19 -8.69 -5.44
C ARG A 20 -5.56 -9.07 -4.01
N THR A 21 -5.20 -10.29 -3.58
CA THR A 21 -5.51 -10.77 -2.23
C THR A 21 -4.71 -9.97 -1.19
N ALA A 22 -3.43 -9.72 -1.46
CA ALA A 22 -2.57 -8.92 -0.58
C ALA A 22 -3.09 -7.47 -0.43
N THR A 23 -3.49 -6.81 -1.52
CA THR A 23 -4.12 -5.48 -1.49
C THR A 23 -5.40 -5.50 -0.66
N SER A 24 -6.29 -6.47 -0.88
CA SER A 24 -7.54 -6.58 -0.12
C SER A 24 -7.29 -6.68 1.38
N ARG A 25 -6.28 -7.48 1.79
CA ARG A 25 -5.87 -7.62 3.19
C ARG A 25 -5.30 -6.33 3.76
N ALA A 26 -4.50 -5.58 2.99
CA ALA A 26 -3.95 -4.29 3.41
C ALA A 26 -5.05 -3.23 3.60
N VAL A 27 -6.00 -3.15 2.65
CA VAL A 27 -7.14 -2.22 2.71
C VAL A 27 -8.05 -2.55 3.89
N GLN A 28 -8.24 -3.82 4.22
CA GLN A 28 -9.00 -4.23 5.39
C GLN A 28 -8.39 -3.68 6.68
N VAL A 29 -7.07 -3.79 6.87
CA VAL A 29 -6.37 -3.25 8.05
C VAL A 29 -6.56 -1.73 8.16
N VAL A 30 -6.42 -1.00 7.04
CA VAL A 30 -6.67 0.46 7.03
C VAL A 30 -8.12 0.77 7.40
N THR A 31 -9.07 0.00 6.87
CA THR A 31 -10.50 0.17 7.16
C THR A 31 -10.81 -0.07 8.64
N GLU A 32 -10.22 -1.10 9.25
CA GLU A 32 -10.35 -1.38 10.68
C GLU A 32 -9.78 -0.25 11.53
N VAL A 33 -8.63 0.31 11.15
CA VAL A 33 -8.05 1.49 11.79
C VAL A 33 -8.99 2.70 11.68
N LEU A 34 -9.57 2.96 10.51
CA LEU A 34 -10.52 4.07 10.34
C LEU A 34 -11.78 3.90 11.19
N ASN A 35 -12.23 2.67 11.40
CA ASN A 35 -13.41 2.34 12.22
C ASN A 35 -13.13 2.24 13.73
N SER A 36 -11.86 2.26 14.14
CA SER A 36 -11.45 2.09 15.55
C SER A 36 -11.73 3.30 16.46
N GLY A 37 -12.03 4.47 15.88
CA GLY A 37 -12.16 5.73 16.60
C GLY A 37 -10.83 6.41 16.97
N TRP A 38 -9.69 5.80 16.65
CA TRP A 38 -8.38 6.45 16.79
C TRP A 38 -8.23 7.59 15.78
N LYS A 39 -7.68 8.71 16.22
CA LYS A 39 -7.40 9.86 15.32
C LYS A 39 -6.18 9.62 14.43
N ASN A 40 -5.18 8.92 14.96
CA ASN A 40 -3.91 8.64 14.29
C ASN A 40 -3.50 7.20 14.56
N ALA A 41 -2.89 6.54 13.58
CA ALA A 41 -2.30 5.22 13.72
C ALA A 41 -1.02 5.12 12.88
N VAL A 42 -0.13 4.22 13.28
CA VAL A 42 1.08 3.87 12.52
C VAL A 42 0.96 2.41 12.09
N ILE A 43 1.04 2.17 10.78
CA ILE A 43 1.07 0.83 10.20
C ILE A 43 2.48 0.59 9.66
N VAL A 44 3.12 -0.49 10.13
CA VAL A 44 4.46 -0.89 9.68
C VAL A 44 4.35 -2.18 8.90
N SER A 45 4.96 -2.23 7.73
CA SER A 45 4.93 -3.39 6.84
C SER A 45 6.16 -3.44 5.94
N HIS A 46 6.08 -4.17 4.82
CA HIS A 46 7.12 -4.30 3.81
C HIS A 46 6.80 -3.47 2.56
N GLY A 47 7.84 -3.10 1.81
CA GLY A 47 7.71 -2.22 0.63
C GLY A 47 6.70 -2.69 -0.41
N ASN A 48 6.65 -4.00 -0.71
CA ASN A 48 5.67 -4.53 -1.68
C ASN A 48 4.23 -4.27 -1.21
N LEU A 49 3.89 -4.63 0.03
CA LEU A 49 2.53 -4.46 0.54
C LEU A 49 2.16 -2.98 0.68
N ILE A 50 3.11 -2.13 1.09
CA ILE A 50 2.93 -0.68 1.13
C ILE A 50 2.64 -0.15 -0.27
N SER A 51 3.41 -0.52 -1.28
CA SER A 51 3.19 -0.07 -2.65
C SER A 51 1.84 -0.54 -3.23
N LEU A 52 1.40 -1.76 -2.91
CA LEU A 52 0.09 -2.26 -3.32
C LEU A 52 -1.06 -1.50 -2.66
N LEU A 53 -0.88 -1.06 -1.41
CA LEU A 53 -1.84 -0.19 -0.72
C LEU A 53 -1.88 1.22 -1.33
N LEU A 54 -0.71 1.82 -1.58
CA LEU A 54 -0.63 3.14 -2.21
C LEU A 54 -1.18 3.11 -3.64
N GLY A 55 -0.89 2.06 -4.41
CA GLY A 55 -1.44 1.81 -5.75
C GLY A 55 -2.96 1.64 -5.77
N HIS A 56 -3.55 1.16 -4.68
CA HIS A 56 -5.01 1.11 -4.52
C HIS A 56 -5.63 2.50 -4.32
N LEU A 57 -4.91 3.42 -3.67
CA LEU A 57 -5.36 4.79 -3.44
C LEU A 57 -5.08 5.71 -4.64
N ASP A 58 -3.97 5.47 -5.34
CA ASP A 58 -3.58 6.17 -6.56
C ASP A 58 -2.95 5.17 -7.55
N GLN A 59 -3.64 4.92 -8.67
CA GLN A 59 -3.18 3.98 -9.69
C GLN A 59 -1.87 4.40 -10.38
N ALA A 60 -1.41 5.64 -10.18
CA ALA A 60 -0.08 6.06 -10.62
C ALA A 60 1.05 5.41 -9.80
N PHE A 61 0.78 4.85 -8.62
CA PHE A 61 1.77 4.17 -7.80
C PHE A 61 1.93 2.70 -8.23
N GLY A 62 2.93 2.43 -9.07
CA GLY A 62 3.21 1.15 -9.68
C GLY A 62 4.54 0.53 -9.24
N PHE A 63 5.12 -0.28 -10.14
CA PHE A 63 6.37 -1.01 -9.85
C PHE A 63 7.57 -0.06 -9.77
N GLU A 64 7.62 0.96 -10.62
CA GLU A 64 8.67 1.97 -10.65
C GLU A 64 8.73 2.73 -9.31
N GLU A 65 7.57 3.09 -8.76
CA GLU A 65 7.47 3.75 -7.46
C GLU A 65 7.85 2.81 -6.32
N TRP A 66 7.50 1.51 -6.41
CA TRP A 66 7.97 0.49 -5.48
C TRP A 66 9.50 0.36 -5.49
N GLU A 67 10.12 0.34 -6.68
CA GLU A 67 11.56 0.21 -6.87
C GLU A 67 12.32 1.43 -6.30
N ALA A 68 11.66 2.59 -6.28
CA ALA A 68 12.20 3.84 -5.74
C ALA A 68 12.04 4.02 -4.21
N LEU A 69 11.35 3.10 -3.51
CA LEU A 69 11.17 3.18 -2.06
C LEU A 69 12.51 3.16 -1.31
N SER A 70 12.66 4.03 -0.31
CA SER A 70 13.79 3.96 0.63
C SER A 70 13.54 2.94 1.75
N ASN A 71 14.55 2.65 2.57
CA ASN A 71 14.36 1.86 3.78
C ASN A 71 15.06 2.51 4.99
N PRO A 72 14.30 3.17 5.88
CA PRO A 72 12.84 3.25 5.91
C PRO A 72 12.27 4.18 4.82
N ASP A 73 10.97 4.05 4.55
CA ASP A 73 10.19 5.05 3.83
C ASP A 73 8.85 5.25 4.54
N VAL A 74 8.36 6.48 4.58
CA VAL A 74 7.22 6.88 5.40
C VAL A 74 6.27 7.75 4.60
N TYR A 75 5.01 7.35 4.60
CA TYR A 75 3.90 8.03 3.94
C TYR A 75 2.84 8.40 4.96
N GLU A 76 2.34 9.63 4.88
CA GLU A 76 1.17 10.08 5.61
C GLU A 76 -0.06 9.90 4.72
N LEU A 77 -1.06 9.16 5.21
CA LEU A 77 -2.37 9.00 4.56
C LEU A 77 -3.40 9.84 5.30
N SER A 78 -4.19 10.62 4.55
CA SER A 78 -5.25 11.47 5.10
C SER A 78 -6.62 11.09 4.55
N PHE A 79 -7.59 10.95 5.47
CA PHE A 79 -8.97 10.54 5.21
C PHE A 79 -9.99 11.59 5.67
N THR A 80 -9.56 12.83 5.93
CA THR A 80 -10.42 13.89 6.50
C THR A 80 -11.25 14.66 5.46
N GLY A 81 -11.17 14.28 4.18
CA GLY A 81 -11.81 14.97 3.05
C GLY A 81 -12.67 14.06 2.18
N PRO A 82 -13.27 14.59 1.09
CA PRO A 82 -14.12 13.82 0.19
C PRO A 82 -13.37 12.71 -0.58
N ALA A 83 -12.03 12.79 -0.63
CA ALA A 83 -11.16 11.79 -1.21
C ALA A 83 -9.99 11.50 -0.26
N SER A 84 -9.57 10.23 -0.22
CA SER A 84 -8.32 9.83 0.42
C SER A 84 -7.14 10.41 -0.35
N SER A 85 -6.12 10.90 0.37
CA SER A 85 -4.85 11.31 -0.23
C SER A 85 -3.68 10.79 0.59
N PHE A 86 -2.49 10.76 -0.02
CA PHE A 86 -1.27 10.46 0.70
C PHE A 86 -0.12 11.34 0.23
N LYS A 87 0.90 11.48 1.08
CA LYS A 87 2.16 12.13 0.73
C LYS A 87 3.33 11.43 1.39
N ARG A 88 4.46 11.36 0.69
CA ARG A 88 5.73 10.89 1.26
C ARG A 88 6.27 11.95 2.22
N ILE A 89 6.60 11.56 3.44
CA ILE A 89 7.12 12.45 4.49
C ILE A 89 8.55 12.11 4.92
N TRP A 90 9.11 11.01 4.41
CA TRP A 90 10.49 10.62 4.72
C TRP A 90 11.50 11.53 4.01
N MET A 91 12.42 12.11 4.77
CA MET A 91 13.59 12.85 4.27
C MET A 91 14.85 12.09 4.68
N PRO A 92 15.70 11.65 3.72
CA PRO A 92 16.98 11.01 4.01
C PRO A 92 17.95 11.91 4.79
#